data_AF-A0A968C5Q4-F1
#
_entry.id   AF-A0A968C5Q4-F1
#
_cell.length_a   1.000
_cell.length_b   1.000
_cell.length_c   1.000
_cell.angle_alpha   90.00
_cell.angle_beta   90.00
_cell.angle_gamma   90.00
#
_symmetry.space_group_name_H-M   'P 1'
#
loop_
_entity.id
_entity.type
_entity.pdbx_description
1 polymer ?
#
loop_
_entity_poly.entity_id
_entity_poly.type
_entity_poly.pdbx_seq_one_letter_code
_entity_poly.pdbx_strand_id
1 'polypeptide(L)' 'MSNVKLETRLIDKGQDQLVCDANQIQQALVALLVNAVEAMPNGGSLQVRARSHRKV' A
#
# COMPACT_ATOMS: atom_id res chain seq x y z
N MET A 1 -5.93 15.15 -14.37
CA MET A 1 -6.33 14.34 -13.19
C MET A 1 -6.05 12.89 -13.56
N SER A 2 -5.11 12.23 -12.88
CA SER A 2 -4.70 10.86 -13.21
C SER A 2 -5.85 9.89 -12.97
N ASN A 3 -6.18 9.06 -13.96
CA ASN A 3 -7.32 8.13 -13.90
C ASN A 3 -6.92 6.81 -13.20
N VAL A 4 -6.30 6.92 -12.01
CA VAL A 4 -5.80 5.78 -11.24
C VAL A 4 -6.81 5.40 -10.17
N LYS A 5 -7.26 4.14 -10.19
CA LYS A 5 -8.13 3.57 -9.15
C LYS A 5 -7.26 2.95 -8.05
N LEU A 6 -7.51 3.32 -6.80
CA LEU A 6 -6.84 2.75 -5.64
C LEU A 6 -7.77 1.75 -4.93
N GLU A 7 -7.30 0.52 -4.75
CA GLU A 7 -7.99 -0.51 -3.98
C GLU A 7 -7.11 -0.99 -2.82
N THR A 8 -7.69 -1.10 -1.63
CA THR A 8 -6.97 -1.58 -0.45
C THR A 8 -7.61 -2.86 0.09
N ARG A 9 -6.81 -3.89 0.36
CA ARG A 9 -7.20 -5.06 1.15
C ARG A 9 -6.27 -5.20 2.34
N LEU A 10 -6.67 -4.58 3.44
CA LEU A 10 -5.92 -4.60 4.69
C LEU A 10 -6.51 -5.65 5.63
N ILE A 11 -5.73 -6.05 6.63
CA ILE A 11 -6.19 -6.95 7.69
C ILE A 11 -7.14 -6.16 8.60
N ASP A 12 -8.17 -6.83 9.10
CA ASP A 12 -9.11 -6.20 10.03
C ASP A 12 -8.40 -5.63 11.25
N LYS A 13 -8.88 -4.47 11.71
CA LYS A 13 -8.30 -3.75 12.84
C LYS A 13 -8.21 -4.66 14.07
N GLY A 14 -7.02 -4.79 14.64
CA GLY A 14 -6.77 -5.58 15.85
C GLY A 14 -6.46 -7.06 15.62
N GLN A 15 -6.52 -7.56 14.37
CA GLN A 15 -6.15 -8.94 14.05
C GLN A 15 -4.65 -9.11 13.70
N ASP A 16 -3.91 -8.01 13.56
CA ASP A 16 -2.46 -8.03 13.33
C ASP A 16 -1.79 -6.79 13.94
N GLN A 17 -0.52 -6.90 14.30
CA GLN A 17 0.29 -5.79 14.82
C GLN A 17 1.64 -5.75 14.11
N LEU A 18 2.00 -4.56 13.62
CA LEU A 18 3.29 -4.32 12.98
C LEU A 18 4.23 -3.61 13.96
N VAL A 19 5.37 -4.24 14.27
CA VAL A 19 6.45 -3.59 15.03
C VAL A 19 7.39 -2.94 14.02
N CYS A 20 7.30 -1.62 13.87
CA CYS A 20 8.12 -0.83 12.96
C CYS A 20 8.13 0.64 13.36
N ASP A 21 8.97 1.43 12.71
CA ASP A 21 8.86 2.88 12.74
C ASP A 21 7.72 3.34 11.82
N ALA A 22 6.69 3.93 12.43
CA ALA A 22 5.47 4.38 11.76
C ALA A 22 5.75 5.43 10.67
N ASN A 23 6.71 6.33 10.90
CA ASN A 23 7.06 7.36 9.92
C ASN A 23 7.79 6.74 8.74
N GLN A 24 8.72 5.81 8.98
CA GLN A 24 9.46 5.16 7.91
C GLN A 24 8.55 4.31 7.01
N ILE A 25 7.65 3.50 7.59
CA ILE A 25 6.73 2.70 6.77
C ILE A 25 5.78 3.58 5.97
N GLN A 26 5.32 4.70 6.54
CA GLN A 26 4.48 5.67 5.84
C GLN A 26 5.23 6.28 4.64
N GLN A 27 6.47 6.74 4.84
CA GLN A 27 7.27 7.34 3.77
C GLN A 27 7.57 6.32 2.65
N ALA A 28 7.90 5.08 3.01
CA ALA A 28 8.10 4.01 2.04
C ALA A 28 6.84 3.77 1.19
N LEU A 29 5.67 3.70 1.81
CA LEU A 29 4.40 3.54 1.10
C LEU A 29 4.10 4.74 0.19
N VAL A 30 4.30 5.98 0.67
CA VAL A 30 4.12 7.18 -0.16
C VAL A 30 5.00 7.13 -1.41
N ALA A 31 6.29 6.83 -1.25
CA ALA A 31 7.22 6.73 -2.36
C ALA A 31 6.77 5.67 -3.39
N LEU A 32 6.35 4.49 -2.93
CA LEU A 32 5.86 3.42 -3.81
C LEU A 32 4.59 3.83 -4.56
N LEU A 33 3.64 4.48 -3.89
CA LEU A 33 2.38 4.91 -4.50
C LEU A 33 2.59 6.03 -5.53
N VAL A 34 3.46 7.00 -5.23
CA VAL A 34 3.83 8.08 -6.16
C VAL A 34 4.50 7.51 -7.40
N ASN A 35 5.52 6.67 -7.23
CA ASN A 35 6.22 6.03 -8.34
C ASN A 35 5.26 5.22 -9.23
N ALA A 36 4.28 4.53 -8.63
CA ALA A 36 3.29 3.79 -9.39
C ALA A 36 2.36 4.71 -10.21
N VAL A 37 1.89 5.81 -9.62
CA VAL A 37 1.04 6.78 -10.33
C VAL A 37 1.79 7.45 -11.48
N GLU A 38 3.05 7.82 -11.27
CA GLU A 38 3.91 8.41 -12.31
C GLU A 38 4.16 7.45 -13.47
N ALA A 39 4.30 6.15 -13.19
CA ALA A 39 4.43 5.11 -14.20
C ALA A 39 3.12 4.83 -14.97
N MET A 40 1.98 5.42 -14.57
CA MET A 40 0.65 5.21 -15.15
C MET A 40 0.07 6.51 -15.76
N PRO A 41 0.69 7.09 -16.81
CA PRO A 41 0.28 8.37 -17.38
C PRO A 41 -1.14 8.37 -17.96
N ASN A 42 -1.64 7.20 -18.40
CA ASN A 42 -2.98 7.03 -18.96
C ASN A 42 -4.00 6.51 -17.92
N GLY A 43 -3.62 6.48 -16.63
CA GLY A 43 -4.40 5.84 -15.58
C GLY A 43 -4.11 4.34 -15.44
N GLY A 44 -4.84 3.68 -14.55
CA GLY A 44 -4.62 2.28 -14.20
C GLY A 44 -5.27 1.88 -12.88
N SER A 45 -4.88 0.73 -12.35
CA SER A 45 -5.33 0.27 -11.05
C SER A 45 -4.14 -0.03 -10.15
N LEU A 46 -4.17 0.53 -8.94
CA LEU A 46 -3.17 0.34 -7.90
C LEU A 46 -3.83 -0.39 -6.74
N GLN A 47 -3.24 -1.51 -6.31
CA GLN A 47 -3.80 -2.31 -5.24
C GLN A 47 -2.80 -2.54 -4.12
N VAL A 48 -3.17 -2.19 -2.89
CA VAL A 48 -2.37 -2.37 -1.69
C VAL A 48 -2.97 -3.49 -0.85
N ARG A 49 -2.17 -4.50 -0.50
CA ARG A 49 -2.61 -5.63 0.32
C ARG A 49 -1.69 -5.85 1.52
N ALA A 50 -2.28 -6.10 2.68
CA ALA A 50 -1.58 -6.60 3.86
C ALA A 50 -2.04 -8.02 4.15
N ARG A 51 -1.10 -8.92 4.49
CA ARG A 51 -1.40 -10.30 4.89
C ARG A 51 -0.48 -10.70 6.03
N SER A 52 -1.04 -11.41 7.02
CA SER A 52 -0.25 -11.97 8.11
C SER A 52 0.70 -13.03 7.58
N HIS A 53 1.98 -12.94 7.95
CA HIS A 53 2.98 -13.92 7.57
C HIS A 53 3.04 -15.02 8.64
N ARG A 54 2.24 -16.08 8.47
CA ARG A 54 2.38 -17.29 9.29
C ARG A 54 3.57 -18.09 8.78
N LYS A 55 4.62 -18.21 9.61
CA LYS A 55 5.63 -19.25 9.42
C LYS A 55 4.95 -20.61 9.70
N VAL A 56 4.84 -21.43 8.66
CA VAL A 56 4.49 -22.85 8.77
C VAL A 56 5.72 -23.61 9.23
#